data_AF-A0A7S3LF13-F1
#
_entry.id   AF-A0A7S3LF13-F1
#
_cell.length_a   1.000
_cell.length_b   1.000
_cell.length_c   1.000
_cell.angle_alpha   90.00
_cell.angle_beta   90.00
_cell.angle_gamma   90.00
#
_symmetry.space_group_name_H-M   'P 1'
#
loop_
_entity.id
_entity.type
_entity.pdbx_description
1 polymer ?
#
loop_
_entity_poly.entity_id
_entity_poly.type
_entity_poly.pdbx_seq_one_letter_code
_entity_poly.pdbx_strand_id
1 'polypeptide(L)'
;MANRTGGYGYENTSNYVGTTLQFCNIGNIHAVRDAYQKMCALCLAPAVQDIQWPSLVEDTKWLSSIRFILAASWETAFWIHVHRLPVLLHCSHGWDRTSQVAVIAQLLLDPYYRTCKGFACLVEKDFMAFGHPFHTRCAHGEGRSQDATTAAPIPNHDEGQVSPIFIQFLDAVFQVVNQYPEAFEFNAKYLVYISDHVYSCRFGNFLCDSERERERVAGLRQRTHSLWDHLDETAEAEGLLNKTFDAADSQGALLMPLPTLLRNVTMWVDRHARYGPGVIRPWNDSVIQ
;
A
#
# COMPACT_ATOMS: atom_id res chain seq x y z
N MET A 1 22.49 3.26 9.19
CA MET A 1 23.96 3.43 9.09
C MET A 1 24.51 3.16 7.69
N ALA A 2 24.04 2.14 6.95
CA ALA A 2 24.54 1.80 5.60
C ALA A 2 24.51 2.96 4.57
N ASN A 3 23.48 3.82 4.58
CA ASN A 3 23.43 4.98 3.68
C ASN A 3 24.53 6.02 3.97
N ARG A 4 25.01 6.11 5.22
CA ARG A 4 26.02 7.09 5.66
C ARG A 4 27.39 6.80 5.08
N THR A 5 27.72 5.52 4.91
CA THR A 5 28.95 5.07 4.26
C THR A 5 28.95 5.31 2.75
N GLY A 6 27.78 5.51 2.13
CA GLY A 6 27.64 5.81 0.70
C GLY A 6 27.54 7.30 0.34
N GLY A 7 27.82 8.21 1.29
CA GLY A 7 27.72 9.66 1.08
C GLY A 7 26.33 10.26 1.32
N TYR A 8 25.33 9.45 1.67
CA TYR A 8 24.00 9.90 2.09
C TYR A 8 23.93 9.96 3.62
N GLY A 9 22.74 10.08 4.21
CA GLY A 9 22.65 10.09 5.67
C GLY A 9 21.26 10.41 6.21
N TYR A 10 21.27 10.95 7.41
CA TYR A 10 20.13 11.52 8.13
C TYR A 10 20.64 12.75 8.88
N GLU A 11 19.73 13.60 9.32
CA GLU A 11 20.00 14.85 10.01
C GLU A 11 20.71 14.60 11.34
N ASN A 12 21.92 15.13 11.50
CA ASN A 12 22.61 15.10 12.78
C ASN A 12 21.93 16.10 13.73
N THR A 13 21.34 15.62 14.83
CA THR A 13 20.60 16.46 15.79
C THR A 13 21.43 17.58 16.40
N SER A 14 22.76 17.47 16.43
CA SER A 14 23.65 18.58 16.81
C SER A 14 23.59 19.77 15.84
N ASN A 15 23.33 19.52 14.55
CA ASN A 15 23.20 20.55 13.52
C ASN A 15 21.75 21.06 13.38
N TYR A 16 20.77 20.27 13.84
CA TYR A 16 19.34 20.57 13.75
C TYR A 16 18.75 20.70 15.16
N VAL A 17 19.14 21.76 15.87
CA VAL A 17 18.75 22.00 17.26
C VAL A 17 17.22 22.12 17.38
N GLY A 18 16.64 21.50 18.42
CA GLY A 18 15.20 21.50 18.64
C GLY A 18 14.43 20.46 17.81
N THR A 19 15.12 19.61 17.06
CA THR A 19 14.51 18.49 16.33
C THR A 19 14.73 17.17 17.07
N THR A 20 13.81 16.22 16.87
CA THR A 20 13.97 14.83 17.30
C THR A 20 13.93 13.94 16.08
N LEU A 21 14.93 13.07 15.95
CA LEU A 21 15.02 12.11 14.86
C LEU A 21 14.54 10.74 15.35
N GLN A 22 13.57 10.16 14.64
CA GLN A 22 13.03 8.84 14.91
C GLN A 22 13.17 7.92 13.70
N PHE A 23 13.67 6.71 13.92
CA PHE A 23 13.75 5.68 12.88
C PHE A 23 12.54 4.76 12.93
N CYS A 24 11.78 4.70 11.83
CA CYS A 24 10.54 3.92 11.74
C CYS A 24 10.73 2.43 11.42
N ASN A 25 11.96 1.99 11.14
CA ASN A 25 12.32 0.59 10.85
C ASN A 25 11.55 -0.08 9.69
N ILE A 26 10.99 0.71 8.76
CA ILE A 26 10.32 0.17 7.57
C ILE A 26 11.37 -0.38 6.59
N GLY A 27 11.22 -1.65 6.23
CA GLY A 27 12.10 -2.40 5.32
C GLY A 27 12.24 -1.74 3.94
N ASN A 28 13.37 -1.99 3.27
CA ASN A 28 13.59 -1.51 1.90
C ASN A 28 12.82 -2.36 0.87
N ILE A 29 12.91 -1.98 -0.41
CA ILE A 29 12.22 -2.66 -1.51
C ILE A 29 12.51 -4.16 -1.59
N HIS A 30 13.71 -4.60 -1.21
CA HIS A 30 14.08 -6.02 -1.24
C HIS A 30 13.39 -6.80 -0.11
N ALA A 31 13.39 -6.26 1.10
CA ALA A 31 12.69 -6.88 2.23
C ALA A 31 11.18 -7.01 1.95
N VAL A 32 10.57 -6.00 1.32
CA VAL A 32 9.15 -6.05 0.94
C VAL A 32 8.90 -7.09 -0.16
N ARG A 33 9.78 -7.17 -1.17
CA ARG A 33 9.68 -8.20 -2.22
C ARG A 33 9.78 -9.60 -1.63
N ASP A 34 10.77 -9.86 -0.78
CA ASP A 34 10.98 -11.17 -0.18
C ASP A 34 9.79 -11.58 0.70
N ALA A 35 9.23 -10.64 1.47
CA ALA A 35 8.05 -10.88 2.30
C ALA A 35 6.81 -11.22 1.45
N TYR A 36 6.60 -10.49 0.35
CA TYR A 36 5.49 -10.74 -0.56
C TYR A 36 5.62 -12.09 -1.27
N GLN A 37 6.83 -12.45 -1.74
CA GLN A 37 7.08 -13.75 -2.37
C GLN A 37 6.77 -14.91 -1.42
N LYS A 38 7.16 -14.79 -0.14
CA LYS A 38 6.81 -15.77 0.89
C LYS A 38 5.30 -15.86 1.12
N MET A 39 4.61 -14.71 1.16
CA MET A 39 3.14 -14.67 1.28
C MET A 39 2.45 -15.37 0.10
N CYS A 40 2.84 -15.06 -1.14
CA CYS A 40 2.29 -15.70 -2.32
C CYS A 40 2.55 -17.21 -2.33
N ALA A 41 3.77 -17.64 -1.99
CA ALA A 41 4.13 -19.05 -1.93
C ALA A 41 3.31 -19.80 -0.87
N LEU A 42 3.11 -19.20 0.30
CA LEU A 42 2.27 -19.76 1.36
C LEU A 42 0.81 -19.90 0.93
N CYS A 43 0.24 -18.89 0.26
CA CYS A 43 -1.16 -18.89 -0.17
C CYS A 43 -1.45 -19.89 -1.32
N LEU A 44 -0.43 -20.25 -2.11
CA LEU A 44 -0.54 -21.20 -3.21
C LEU A 44 -0.08 -22.62 -2.83
N ALA A 45 0.36 -22.82 -1.59
CA ALA A 45 0.87 -24.11 -1.15
C ALA A 45 -0.29 -25.13 -1.05
N PRO A 46 -0.16 -26.32 -1.66
CA PRO A 46 -1.26 -27.29 -1.78
C PRO A 46 -1.59 -28.05 -0.48
N ALA A 47 -0.70 -28.05 0.52
CA ALA A 47 -0.86 -28.83 1.75
C ALA A 47 -0.23 -28.12 2.96
N VAL A 48 -0.87 -27.07 3.44
CA VAL A 48 -0.47 -26.38 4.68
C VAL A 48 -1.26 -26.96 5.85
N GLN A 49 -0.62 -27.15 7.01
CA GLN A 49 -1.35 -27.50 8.24
C GLN A 49 -2.04 -26.25 8.79
N ASP A 50 -3.37 -26.21 8.73
CA ASP A 50 -4.17 -25.04 9.14
C ASP A 50 -3.93 -24.60 10.59
N ILE A 51 -3.60 -25.54 11.49
CA ILE A 51 -3.25 -25.23 12.89
C ILE A 51 -2.05 -24.29 12.99
N GLN A 52 -1.10 -24.39 12.05
CA GLN A 52 0.11 -23.57 12.03
C GLN A 52 -0.07 -22.28 11.21
N TRP A 53 -1.22 -22.06 10.58
CA TRP A 53 -1.47 -20.96 9.66
C TRP A 53 -1.09 -19.57 10.22
N PRO A 54 -1.48 -19.19 11.46
CA PRO A 54 -1.11 -17.88 12.00
C PRO A 54 0.41 -17.68 12.10
N SER A 55 1.15 -18.72 12.50
CA SER A 55 2.62 -18.66 12.60
C SER A 55 3.25 -18.55 11.23
N LEU A 56 2.78 -19.34 10.26
CA LEU A 56 3.31 -19.32 8.89
C LEU A 56 3.11 -17.96 8.22
N VAL A 57 1.95 -17.34 8.42
CA VAL A 57 1.67 -15.98 7.94
C VAL A 57 2.65 -14.97 8.56
N GLU A 58 2.93 -15.03 9.86
CA GLU A 58 3.91 -14.16 10.52
C GLU A 58 5.36 -14.43 10.07
N ASP A 59 5.69 -15.66 9.67
CA ASP A 59 7.01 -16.02 9.16
C ASP A 59 7.30 -15.46 7.76
N THR A 60 6.28 -15.09 7.00
CA THR A 60 6.43 -14.29 5.78
C THR A 60 7.02 -12.90 6.04
N LYS A 61 6.85 -12.36 7.26
CA LYS A 61 7.17 -10.97 7.65
C LYS A 61 6.36 -9.88 6.93
N TRP A 62 5.34 -10.26 6.17
CA TRP A 62 4.44 -9.29 5.52
C TRP A 62 3.68 -8.46 6.55
N LEU A 63 2.97 -9.08 7.50
CA LEU A 63 2.19 -8.37 8.52
C LEU A 63 3.07 -7.51 9.43
N SER A 64 4.27 -7.98 9.77
CA SER A 64 5.26 -7.18 10.49
C SER A 64 5.62 -5.90 9.72
N SER A 65 5.80 -6.00 8.40
CA SER A 65 6.07 -4.84 7.56
C SER A 65 4.89 -3.86 7.51
N ILE A 66 3.65 -4.35 7.45
CA ILE A 66 2.43 -3.53 7.54
C ILE A 66 2.36 -2.81 8.89
N ARG A 67 2.66 -3.50 10.00
CA ARG A 67 2.69 -2.88 11.35
C ARG A 67 3.70 -1.74 11.44
N PHE A 68 4.88 -1.85 10.83
CA PHE A 68 5.85 -0.74 10.85
C PHE A 68 5.35 0.49 10.08
N ILE A 69 4.66 0.29 8.95
CA ILE A 69 4.06 1.40 8.19
C ILE A 69 2.94 2.06 8.99
N LEU A 70 2.04 1.27 9.58
CA LEU A 70 0.95 1.78 10.40
C LEU A 70 1.46 2.52 11.64
N ALA A 71 2.48 1.98 12.31
CA ALA A 71 3.10 2.64 13.46
C ALA A 71 3.71 4.00 13.09
N ALA A 72 4.48 4.06 12.00
CA ALA A 72 5.06 5.32 11.54
C ALA A 72 4.01 6.36 11.15
N SER A 73 2.93 5.91 10.49
CA SER A 73 1.83 6.77 10.05
C SER A 73 1.01 7.30 11.21
N TRP A 74 0.73 6.43 12.20
CA TRP A 74 0.05 6.78 13.43
C TRP A 74 0.87 7.78 14.25
N GLU A 75 2.17 7.54 14.44
CA GLU A 75 3.07 8.47 15.14
C GLU A 75 3.10 9.83 14.45
N THR A 76 3.22 9.86 13.12
CA THR A 76 3.15 11.10 12.33
C THR A 76 1.85 11.86 12.62
N ALA A 77 0.71 11.18 12.53
CA ALA A 77 -0.58 11.78 12.80
C ALA A 77 -0.72 12.24 14.27
N PHE A 78 -0.18 11.47 15.22
CA PHE A 78 -0.18 11.79 16.64
C PHE A 78 0.63 13.06 16.95
N TRP A 79 1.84 13.19 16.43
CA TRP A 79 2.67 14.39 16.63
C TRP A 79 2.03 15.64 16.01
N ILE A 80 1.40 15.51 14.85
CA ILE A 80 0.68 16.62 14.20
C ILE A 80 -0.59 17.00 14.98
N HIS A 81 -1.44 16.02 15.30
CA HIS A 81 -2.76 16.28 15.86
C HIS A 81 -2.75 16.56 17.36
N VAL A 82 -2.00 15.77 18.13
CA VAL A 82 -2.02 15.86 19.60
C VAL A 82 -0.99 16.88 20.08
N HIS A 83 0.24 16.78 19.59
CA HIS A 83 1.32 17.67 20.02
C HIS A 83 1.41 18.98 19.24
N ARG A 84 0.68 19.11 18.13
CA ARG A 84 0.67 20.31 17.26
C ARG A 84 2.08 20.66 16.75
N LEU A 85 2.87 19.64 16.45
CA LEU A 85 4.23 19.80 15.93
C LEU A 85 4.30 19.46 14.43
N PRO A 86 5.09 20.21 13.64
CA PRO A 86 5.37 19.83 12.27
C PRO A 86 6.25 18.57 12.24
N VAL A 87 5.98 17.69 11.27
CA VAL A 87 6.74 16.45 11.06
C VAL A 87 7.33 16.46 9.65
N LEU A 88 8.65 16.27 9.56
CA LEU A 88 9.35 16.05 8.30
C LEU A 88 9.54 14.55 8.07
N LEU A 89 8.98 14.03 6.98
CA LEU A 89 9.11 12.63 6.59
C LEU A 89 10.09 12.46 5.45
N HIS A 90 11.04 11.54 5.58
CA HIS A 90 11.89 11.13 4.48
C HIS A 90 12.35 9.67 4.59
N CYS A 91 12.84 9.17 3.46
CA CYS A 91 13.56 7.91 3.37
C CYS A 91 14.72 8.10 2.37
N SER A 92 15.39 7.04 1.91
CA SER A 92 16.57 7.18 1.03
C SER A 92 16.32 8.03 -0.22
N HIS A 93 15.23 7.78 -0.96
CA HIS A 93 14.90 8.48 -2.20
C HIS A 93 13.60 9.29 -2.12
N GLY A 94 12.83 9.17 -1.04
CA GLY A 94 11.63 9.97 -0.82
C GLY A 94 10.35 9.51 -1.53
N TRP A 95 10.37 8.48 -2.37
CA TRP A 95 9.22 8.10 -3.23
C TRP A 95 8.52 6.76 -2.90
N ASP A 96 9.07 5.96 -1.96
CA ASP A 96 8.48 4.66 -1.57
C ASP A 96 7.83 4.79 -0.18
N ARG A 97 8.62 4.60 0.88
CA ARG A 97 8.16 4.61 2.28
C ARG A 97 7.60 5.95 2.72
N THR A 98 8.15 7.05 2.19
CA THR A 98 7.66 8.39 2.49
C THR A 98 6.21 8.54 2.05
N SER A 99 5.90 8.17 0.80
CA SER A 99 4.53 8.22 0.26
C SER A 99 3.57 7.31 1.05
N GLN A 100 4.00 6.08 1.39
CA GLN A 100 3.20 5.17 2.22
C GLN A 100 2.79 5.83 3.55
N VAL A 101 3.77 6.38 4.29
CA VAL A 101 3.53 6.98 5.60
C VAL A 101 2.73 8.28 5.49
N ALA A 102 3.06 9.14 4.52
CA ALA A 102 2.40 10.42 4.33
C ALA A 102 0.91 10.27 3.97
N VAL A 103 0.56 9.34 3.08
CA VAL A 103 -0.82 9.10 2.68
C VAL A 103 -1.65 8.54 3.82
N ILE A 104 -1.12 7.55 4.55
CA ILE A 104 -1.86 6.94 5.67
C ILE A 104 -2.01 7.95 6.81
N ALA A 105 -0.99 8.74 7.14
CA ALA A 105 -1.13 9.80 8.13
C ALA A 105 -2.21 10.82 7.73
N GLN A 106 -2.28 11.21 6.45
CA GLN A 106 -3.34 12.08 5.93
C GLN A 106 -4.73 11.43 6.04
N LEU A 107 -4.88 10.12 5.77
CA LEU A 107 -6.14 9.40 5.97
C LEU A 107 -6.57 9.38 7.45
N LEU A 108 -5.61 9.21 8.37
CA LEU A 108 -5.90 9.25 9.81
C LEU A 108 -6.29 10.65 10.27
N LEU A 109 -5.83 11.72 9.62
CA LEU A 109 -6.04 13.10 10.06
C LEU A 109 -7.26 13.77 9.43
N ASP A 110 -7.49 13.57 8.14
CA ASP A 110 -8.43 14.36 7.34
C ASP A 110 -9.57 13.50 6.78
N PRO A 111 -10.83 13.73 7.21
CA PRO A 111 -11.99 13.02 6.70
C PRO A 111 -12.22 13.15 5.19
N TYR A 112 -11.78 14.24 4.55
CA TYR A 112 -11.95 14.40 3.10
C TYR A 112 -11.32 13.22 2.35
N TYR A 113 -10.14 12.79 2.79
CA TYR A 113 -9.41 11.72 2.13
C TYR A 113 -10.00 10.31 2.33
N ARG A 114 -11.00 10.17 3.20
CA ARG A 114 -11.74 8.91 3.41
C ARG A 114 -12.91 8.72 2.46
N THR A 115 -13.17 9.72 1.61
CA THR A 115 -14.09 9.63 0.46
C THR A 115 -13.39 8.99 -0.74
N CYS A 116 -14.14 8.42 -1.69
CA CYS A 116 -13.61 7.87 -2.94
C CYS A 116 -12.78 8.93 -3.69
N LYS A 117 -13.34 10.14 -3.83
CA LYS A 117 -12.67 11.27 -4.47
C LYS A 117 -11.43 11.72 -3.72
N GLY A 118 -11.50 11.82 -2.40
CA GLY A 118 -10.37 12.21 -1.57
C GLY A 118 -9.24 11.18 -1.61
N PHE A 119 -9.57 9.90 -1.59
CA PHE A 119 -8.59 8.83 -1.71
C PHE A 119 -7.91 8.82 -3.08
N ALA A 120 -8.67 8.96 -4.17
CA ALA A 120 -8.13 9.12 -5.51
C ALA A 120 -7.17 10.34 -5.58
N CYS A 121 -7.56 11.47 -4.99
CA CYS A 121 -6.74 12.67 -4.89
C CYS A 121 -5.42 12.42 -4.14
N LEU A 122 -5.44 11.69 -3.01
CA LEU A 122 -4.21 11.35 -2.29
C LEU A 122 -3.26 10.48 -3.11
N VAL A 123 -3.79 9.48 -3.82
CA VAL A 123 -2.96 8.59 -4.64
C VAL A 123 -2.35 9.39 -5.81
N GLU A 124 -3.14 10.21 -6.51
CA GLU A 124 -2.66 11.10 -7.57
C GLU A 124 -1.59 12.09 -7.06
N LYS A 125 -1.76 12.60 -5.84
CA LYS A 125 -0.80 13.53 -5.23
C LYS A 125 0.47 12.80 -4.78
N ASP A 126 0.40 12.02 -3.70
CA ASP A 126 1.59 11.58 -2.95
C ASP A 126 2.27 10.35 -3.55
N PHE A 127 1.61 9.63 -4.45
CA PHE A 127 2.25 8.56 -5.23
C PHE A 127 2.55 9.02 -6.65
N MET A 128 1.57 9.51 -7.41
CA MET A 128 1.80 9.79 -8.83
C MET A 128 2.58 11.08 -9.06
N ALA A 129 2.12 12.22 -8.55
CA ALA A 129 2.78 13.51 -8.75
C ALA A 129 4.16 13.55 -8.05
N PHE A 130 4.26 12.95 -6.86
CA PHE A 130 5.51 12.83 -6.10
C PHE A 130 6.48 11.75 -6.63
N GLY A 131 6.15 11.08 -7.73
CA GLY A 131 7.10 10.28 -8.50
C GLY A 131 7.41 8.91 -7.92
N HIS A 132 6.42 8.23 -7.31
CA HIS A 132 6.54 6.79 -7.08
C HIS A 132 6.73 6.07 -8.43
N PRO A 133 7.83 5.31 -8.59
CA PRO A 133 8.18 4.74 -9.88
C PRO A 133 7.35 3.47 -10.16
N PHE A 134 6.08 3.64 -10.53
CA PHE A 134 5.14 2.54 -10.74
C PHE A 134 5.59 1.56 -11.82
N HIS A 135 6.08 2.05 -12.96
CA HIS A 135 6.54 1.18 -14.05
C HIS A 135 7.68 0.29 -13.59
N THR A 136 8.72 0.89 -12.99
CA THR A 136 9.87 0.17 -12.44
C THR A 136 9.48 -0.80 -11.31
N ARG A 137 8.59 -0.39 -10.39
CA ARG A 137 8.20 -1.21 -9.22
C ARG A 137 7.29 -2.37 -9.61
N CYS A 138 6.47 -2.20 -10.65
CA CYS A 138 5.48 -3.18 -11.10
C CYS A 138 5.87 -3.96 -12.35
N ALA A 139 6.99 -3.63 -13.01
CA ALA A 139 7.49 -4.28 -14.22
C ALA A 139 6.44 -4.32 -15.36
N HIS A 140 5.77 -3.20 -15.63
CA HIS A 140 4.67 -3.17 -16.61
C HIS A 140 5.14 -3.47 -18.02
N GLY A 141 4.66 -4.59 -18.60
CA GLY A 141 5.01 -4.99 -19.97
C GLY A 141 6.41 -5.60 -20.10
N GLU A 142 7.14 -5.73 -19.00
CA GLU A 142 8.38 -6.49 -18.95
C GLU A 142 7.99 -7.95 -18.70
N GLY A 143 8.01 -8.76 -19.76
CA GLY A 143 7.85 -10.20 -19.61
C GLY A 143 8.87 -10.73 -18.59
N ARG A 144 8.52 -11.77 -17.81
CA ARG A 144 9.54 -12.50 -17.05
C ARG A 144 10.59 -12.96 -18.05
N SER A 145 11.84 -12.53 -17.86
CA SER A 145 13.06 -13.03 -18.49
C SER A 145 13.22 -14.54 -18.19
N GLN A 146 12.31 -15.36 -18.71
CA GLN A 146 12.27 -16.80 -18.53
C GLN A 146 12.37 -17.48 -19.89
N ASP A 147 13.39 -17.08 -20.66
CA ASP A 147 13.95 -17.99 -21.66
C ASP A 147 14.76 -19.05 -20.92
N ALA A 148 14.07 -20.09 -20.46
CA ALA A 148 14.67 -21.29 -19.84
C ALA A 148 15.43 -22.18 -20.84
N THR A 149 15.62 -21.73 -22.09
CA THR A 149 16.20 -22.52 -23.19
C THR A 149 17.44 -21.90 -23.82
N THR A 150 17.80 -20.66 -23.49
CA THR A 150 19.04 -20.02 -23.97
C THR A 150 19.90 -19.59 -22.80
N ALA A 151 21.07 -20.21 -22.71
CA ALA A 151 22.04 -20.01 -21.65
C ALA A 151 22.65 -18.60 -21.70
N ALA A 152 21.98 -17.64 -21.05
CA ALA A 152 22.55 -16.57 -20.24
C ALA A 152 21.37 -15.68 -19.78
N PRO A 153 21.12 -15.50 -18.47
CA PRO A 153 20.24 -14.43 -18.04
C PRO A 153 20.88 -13.13 -18.51
N ILE A 154 20.26 -12.44 -19.47
CA ILE A 154 20.54 -11.02 -19.67
C ILE A 154 20.14 -10.39 -18.34
N PRO A 155 21.08 -9.82 -17.56
CA PRO A 155 20.71 -9.19 -16.31
C PRO A 155 19.82 -8.01 -16.71
N ASN A 156 18.52 -8.15 -16.50
CA ASN A 156 17.65 -7.00 -16.63
C ASN A 156 18.06 -6.07 -15.47
N HIS A 157 18.57 -4.88 -15.80
CA HIS A 157 19.18 -3.98 -14.82
C HIS A 157 18.19 -3.56 -13.71
N ASP A 158 16.89 -3.83 -13.92
CA ASP A 158 15.74 -3.50 -13.07
C ASP A 158 15.08 -4.68 -12.31
N GLU A 159 15.51 -5.94 -12.46
CA GLU A 159 14.94 -7.05 -11.66
C GLU A 159 15.11 -6.80 -10.14
N GLY A 160 16.20 -6.13 -9.76
CA GLY A 160 16.45 -5.70 -8.39
C GLY A 160 15.48 -4.63 -7.88
N GLN A 161 14.82 -3.88 -8.77
CA GLN A 161 13.98 -2.73 -8.44
C GLN A 161 12.49 -3.08 -8.27
N VAL A 162 12.04 -4.22 -8.81
CA VAL A 162 10.66 -4.69 -8.66
C VAL A 162 10.33 -4.93 -7.20
N SER A 163 9.24 -4.34 -6.72
CA SER A 163 8.79 -4.49 -5.33
C SER A 163 7.33 -4.05 -5.17
N PRO A 164 6.50 -4.78 -4.42
CA PRO A 164 5.05 -4.51 -4.29
C PRO A 164 4.75 -3.39 -3.27
N ILE A 165 5.42 -2.25 -3.40
CA ILE A 165 5.31 -1.09 -2.48
C ILE A 165 3.89 -0.55 -2.44
N PHE A 166 3.24 -0.41 -3.60
CA PHE A 166 1.87 0.10 -3.66
C PHE A 166 0.85 -0.94 -3.15
N ILE A 167 1.09 -2.23 -3.33
CA ILE A 167 0.24 -3.29 -2.74
C ILE A 167 0.37 -3.31 -1.22
N GLN A 168 1.59 -3.14 -0.71
CA GLN A 168 1.85 -2.99 0.72
C GLN A 168 1.13 -1.76 1.30
N PHE A 169 1.10 -0.64 0.56
CA PHE A 169 0.31 0.53 0.91
C PHE A 169 -1.19 0.22 0.99
N LEU A 170 -1.76 -0.40 -0.06
CA LEU A 170 -3.18 -0.73 -0.09
C LEU A 170 -3.57 -1.70 1.04
N ASP A 171 -2.69 -2.64 1.40
CA ASP A 171 -2.90 -3.53 2.55
C ASP A 171 -2.94 -2.73 3.86
N ALA A 172 -2.01 -1.79 4.06
CA ALA A 172 -2.05 -0.91 5.22
C ALA A 172 -3.33 -0.05 5.27
N VAL A 173 -3.82 0.45 4.13
CA VAL A 173 -5.14 1.13 4.05
C VAL A 173 -6.27 0.17 4.39
N PHE A 174 -6.24 -1.07 3.90
CA PHE A 174 -7.20 -2.12 4.25
C PHE A 174 -7.27 -2.34 5.76
N GLN A 175 -6.13 -2.37 6.47
CA GLN A 175 -6.14 -2.49 7.93
C GLN A 175 -6.90 -1.35 8.62
N VAL A 176 -6.75 -0.12 8.13
CA VAL A 176 -7.43 1.05 8.70
C VAL A 176 -8.92 1.02 8.36
N VAL A 177 -9.28 0.74 7.10
CA VAL A 177 -10.68 0.61 6.66
C VAL A 177 -11.40 -0.50 7.45
N ASN A 178 -10.75 -1.64 7.67
CA ASN A 178 -11.35 -2.76 8.39
C ASN A 178 -11.53 -2.47 9.90
N GLN A 179 -10.68 -1.64 10.48
CA GLN A 179 -10.78 -1.25 11.91
C GLN A 179 -11.68 -0.03 12.15
N TYR A 180 -11.98 0.75 11.10
CA TYR A 180 -12.91 1.89 11.13
C TYR A 180 -13.89 1.85 9.94
N PRO A 181 -14.72 0.80 9.81
CA PRO A 181 -15.53 0.61 8.60
C PRO A 181 -16.43 1.80 8.30
N GLU A 182 -17.04 2.40 9.33
CA GLU A 182 -17.97 3.52 9.20
C GLU A 182 -17.30 4.84 8.80
N ALA A 183 -15.98 4.96 8.95
CA ALA A 183 -15.25 6.21 8.68
C ALA A 183 -14.87 6.41 7.21
N PHE A 184 -15.10 5.42 6.34
CA PHE A 184 -14.70 5.42 4.93
C PHE A 184 -15.89 5.21 4.01
N GLU A 185 -15.95 5.98 2.93
CA GLU A 185 -16.97 5.86 1.88
C GLU A 185 -16.78 4.58 1.07
N PHE A 186 -15.55 4.13 0.89
CA PHE A 186 -15.21 2.91 0.17
C PHE A 186 -14.92 1.76 1.14
N ASN A 187 -15.21 0.53 0.69
CA ASN A 187 -14.96 -0.69 1.48
C ASN A 187 -13.71 -1.45 1.00
N ALA A 188 -13.40 -2.58 1.64
CA ALA A 188 -12.22 -3.40 1.29
C ALA A 188 -12.22 -3.91 -0.17
N LYS A 189 -13.39 -4.09 -0.80
CA LYS A 189 -13.48 -4.52 -2.22
C LYS A 189 -13.01 -3.43 -3.17
N TYR A 190 -13.23 -2.17 -2.83
CA TYR A 190 -12.70 -1.03 -3.60
C TYR A 190 -11.17 -1.09 -3.71
N LEU A 191 -10.50 -1.38 -2.58
CA LEU A 191 -9.04 -1.53 -2.53
C LEU A 191 -8.57 -2.76 -3.32
N VAL A 192 -9.32 -3.86 -3.26
CA VAL A 192 -9.09 -5.04 -4.10
C VAL A 192 -9.14 -4.66 -5.58
N TYR A 193 -10.15 -3.90 -6.00
CA TYR A 193 -10.33 -3.48 -7.39
C TYR A 193 -9.14 -2.63 -7.88
N ILE A 194 -8.72 -1.64 -7.09
CA ILE A 194 -7.52 -0.84 -7.38
C ILE A 194 -6.30 -1.75 -7.52
N SER A 195 -6.13 -2.68 -6.60
CA SER A 195 -4.95 -3.55 -6.54
C SER A 195 -4.81 -4.49 -7.75
N ASP A 196 -5.91 -4.80 -8.45
CA ASP A 196 -5.90 -5.56 -9.69
C ASP A 196 -5.44 -4.66 -10.85
N HIS A 197 -5.89 -3.42 -10.87
CA HIS A 197 -5.54 -2.42 -11.90
C HIS A 197 -4.16 -1.79 -11.75
N VAL A 198 -3.49 -1.99 -10.61
CA VAL A 198 -2.05 -1.71 -10.46
C VAL A 198 -1.22 -2.49 -11.48
N TYR A 199 -1.62 -3.73 -11.81
CA TYR A 199 -0.86 -4.61 -12.72
C TYR A 199 -1.53 -4.80 -14.08
N SER A 200 -2.83 -4.49 -14.21
CA SER A 200 -3.57 -4.81 -15.43
C SER A 200 -3.19 -3.93 -16.63
N CYS A 201 -2.55 -2.78 -16.41
CA CYS A 201 -2.24 -1.76 -17.42
C CYS A 201 -3.45 -1.33 -18.26
N ARG A 202 -4.68 -1.46 -17.73
CA ARG A 202 -5.92 -1.11 -18.44
C ARG A 202 -6.13 0.40 -18.48
N PHE A 203 -5.69 1.09 -17.43
CA PHE A 203 -5.81 2.52 -17.24
C PHE A 203 -4.44 3.17 -17.20
N GLY A 204 -4.38 4.49 -17.47
CA GLY A 204 -3.12 5.23 -17.52
C GLY A 204 -2.52 5.57 -16.16
N ASN A 205 -3.32 5.55 -15.08
CA ASN A 205 -2.95 6.13 -13.78
C ASN A 205 -1.62 5.57 -13.24
N PHE A 206 -1.46 4.24 -13.29
CA PHE A 206 -0.28 3.58 -12.73
C PHE A 206 0.83 3.33 -13.76
N LEU A 207 0.79 3.93 -14.96
CA LEU A 207 1.87 3.79 -15.94
C LEU A 207 2.96 4.87 -15.74
N CYS A 208 4.16 4.58 -16.23
CA CYS A 208 5.37 5.43 -16.12
C CYS A 208 5.86 5.67 -14.68
N ASP A 209 7.03 6.28 -14.52
CA ASP A 209 7.65 6.47 -13.20
C ASP A 209 7.50 7.89 -12.64
N SER A 210 7.28 8.88 -13.50
CA SER A 210 7.18 10.27 -13.07
C SER A 210 6.01 11.01 -13.72
N GLU A 211 5.52 12.07 -13.05
CA GLU A 211 4.52 12.99 -13.65
C GLU A 211 5.02 13.57 -14.97
N ARG A 212 6.31 13.91 -15.05
CA ARG A 212 6.92 14.42 -16.29
C ARG A 212 6.77 13.43 -17.44
N GLU A 213 7.02 12.15 -17.21
CA GLU A 213 6.83 11.11 -18.23
C GLU A 213 5.37 10.97 -18.63
N ARG A 214 4.46 10.87 -17.65
CA ARG A 214 3.02 10.72 -17.88
C ARG A 214 2.45 11.86 -18.72
N GLU A 215 2.78 13.10 -18.38
CA GLU A 215 2.19 14.29 -19.00
C GLU A 215 2.93 14.73 -20.27
N ARG A 216 4.27 14.77 -20.26
CA ARG A 216 5.03 15.39 -21.36
C ARG A 216 5.54 14.42 -22.41
N VAL A 217 5.82 13.18 -22.02
CA VAL A 217 6.42 12.19 -22.93
C VAL A 217 5.35 11.29 -23.49
N ALA A 218 4.55 10.68 -22.61
CA ALA A 218 3.54 9.71 -22.98
C ALA A 218 2.19 10.34 -23.35
N GLY A 219 1.83 11.48 -22.73
CA GLY A 219 0.54 12.15 -22.92
C GLY A 219 -0.63 11.27 -22.47
N LEU A 220 -0.52 10.65 -21.28
CA LEU A 220 -1.45 9.59 -20.87
C LEU A 220 -2.89 10.08 -20.71
N ARG A 221 -3.10 11.30 -20.20
CA ARG A 221 -4.44 11.87 -20.01
C ARG A 221 -5.25 11.98 -21.32
N GLN A 222 -4.57 12.10 -22.46
CA GLN A 222 -5.22 12.21 -23.77
C GLN A 222 -5.34 10.86 -24.50
N ARG A 223 -4.66 9.81 -24.00
CA ARG A 223 -4.49 8.54 -24.71
C ARG A 223 -5.05 7.33 -23.97
N THR A 224 -5.40 7.49 -22.70
CA THR A 224 -5.84 6.41 -21.82
C THR A 224 -7.03 6.87 -20.98
N HIS A 225 -7.82 5.90 -20.52
CA HIS A 225 -8.88 6.16 -19.56
C HIS A 225 -8.34 6.22 -18.14
N SER A 226 -9.04 6.95 -17.28
CA SER A 226 -8.78 7.04 -15.84
C SER A 226 -9.47 5.88 -15.11
N LEU A 227 -8.73 5.24 -14.21
CA LEU A 227 -9.27 4.28 -13.24
C LEU A 227 -10.28 4.94 -12.31
N TRP A 228 -10.06 6.21 -11.94
CA TRP A 228 -10.94 6.92 -11.03
C TRP A 228 -12.31 7.19 -11.65
N ASP A 229 -12.34 7.63 -12.92
CA ASP A 229 -13.60 7.85 -13.64
C ASP A 229 -14.38 6.53 -13.75
N HIS A 230 -13.68 5.44 -14.05
CA HIS A 230 -14.29 4.10 -14.10
C HIS A 230 -14.82 3.64 -12.73
N LEU A 231 -14.10 3.91 -11.64
CA LEU A 231 -14.55 3.59 -10.28
C LEU A 231 -15.75 4.45 -9.86
N ASP A 232 -15.76 5.74 -10.17
CA ASP A 232 -16.88 6.64 -9.89
C ASP A 232 -18.16 6.15 -10.59
N GLU A 233 -18.05 5.62 -11.81
CA GLU A 233 -19.18 5.08 -12.57
C GLU A 233 -19.66 3.70 -12.08
N THR A 234 -18.75 2.85 -11.61
CA THR A 234 -19.04 1.42 -11.35
C THR A 234 -19.14 1.04 -9.87
N ALA A 235 -18.67 1.89 -8.95
CA ALA A 235 -18.53 1.53 -7.54
C ALA A 235 -19.83 1.10 -6.86
N GLU A 236 -20.95 1.75 -7.17
CA GLU A 236 -22.25 1.36 -6.58
C GLU A 236 -22.72 0.00 -7.10
N ALA A 237 -22.67 -0.21 -8.42
CA ALA A 237 -23.10 -1.45 -9.07
C ALA A 237 -22.25 -2.66 -8.62
N GLU A 238 -20.95 -2.46 -8.41
CA GLU A 238 -20.01 -3.48 -7.96
C GLU A 238 -19.98 -3.64 -6.42
N GLY A 239 -20.76 -2.83 -5.69
CA GLY A 239 -20.83 -2.88 -4.22
C GLY A 239 -19.50 -2.53 -3.54
N LEU A 240 -18.77 -1.56 -4.08
CA LEU A 240 -17.47 -1.10 -3.58
C LEU A 240 -17.61 0.00 -2.51
N LEU A 241 -18.80 0.57 -2.36
CA LEU A 241 -19.10 1.62 -1.38
C LEU A 241 -19.57 1.02 -0.06
N ASN A 242 -19.30 1.72 1.04
CA ASN A 242 -19.86 1.43 2.34
C ASN A 242 -21.23 2.12 2.49
N LYS A 243 -22.28 1.31 2.68
CA LYS A 243 -23.66 1.80 2.83
C LYS A 243 -23.93 2.49 4.16
N THR A 244 -23.08 2.27 5.16
CA THR A 244 -23.22 2.89 6.49
C THR A 244 -22.34 4.14 6.66
N PHE A 245 -21.61 4.53 5.61
CA PHE A 245 -20.80 5.74 5.66
C PHE A 245 -21.69 6.98 5.75
N ASP A 246 -21.46 7.78 6.77
CA ASP A 246 -21.98 9.14 6.88
C ASP A 246 -20.81 10.11 7.08
N ALA A 247 -20.68 11.07 6.17
CA ALA A 247 -19.64 12.08 6.21
C ALA A 247 -19.72 12.96 7.47
N ALA A 248 -20.93 13.24 7.98
CA ALA A 248 -21.12 14.06 9.17
C ALA A 248 -20.65 13.34 10.44
N ASP A 249 -20.84 12.02 10.51
CA ASP A 249 -20.42 11.20 11.66
C ASP A 249 -18.95 10.75 11.57
N SER A 250 -18.36 10.81 10.38
CA SER A 250 -16.96 10.38 10.12
C SER A 250 -15.91 11.47 10.33
N GLN A 251 -16.23 12.52 11.09
CA GLN A 251 -15.35 13.67 11.31
C GLN A 251 -14.21 13.40 12.30
N GLY A 252 -13.17 14.22 12.24
CA GLY A 252 -12.03 14.16 13.17
C GLY A 252 -10.96 13.13 12.84
N ALA A 253 -9.95 13.03 13.71
CA ALA A 253 -8.80 12.16 13.51
C ALA A 253 -9.04 10.74 14.05
N LEU A 254 -8.57 9.73 13.31
CA LEU A 254 -8.65 8.31 13.69
C LEU A 254 -7.39 7.88 14.46
N LEU A 255 -7.37 8.15 15.77
CA LEU A 255 -6.22 7.86 16.63
C LEU A 255 -6.58 6.91 17.78
N MET A 256 -7.08 5.71 17.46
CA MET A 256 -7.16 4.64 18.46
C MET A 256 -5.77 4.34 19.06
N PRO A 257 -5.68 3.78 20.28
CA PRO A 257 -4.41 3.45 20.88
C PRO A 257 -3.54 2.59 19.95
N LEU A 258 -2.28 2.99 19.74
CA LEU A 258 -1.37 2.32 18.81
C LEU A 258 -1.28 0.79 19.03
N PRO A 259 -1.19 0.27 20.28
CA PRO A 259 -1.18 -1.18 20.49
C PRO A 259 -2.44 -1.88 19.96
N THR A 260 -3.60 -1.23 20.02
CA THR A 260 -4.86 -1.76 19.48
C THR A 260 -4.79 -1.85 17.96
N LEU A 261 -4.36 -0.78 17.29
CA LEU A 261 -4.18 -0.75 15.84
C LEU A 261 -3.25 -1.87 15.35
N LEU A 262 -2.12 -2.06 16.02
CA LEU A 262 -1.07 -3.01 15.60
C LEU A 262 -1.42 -4.47 15.90
N ARG A 263 -2.10 -4.76 17.02
CA ARG A 263 -2.51 -6.12 17.40
C ARG A 263 -3.61 -6.67 16.48
N ASN A 264 -4.42 -5.79 15.90
CA ASN A 264 -5.51 -6.13 15.01
C ASN A 264 -5.12 -6.14 13.53
N VAL A 265 -3.82 -6.07 13.20
CA VAL A 265 -3.35 -6.28 11.83
C VAL A 265 -3.53 -7.74 11.45
N THR A 266 -4.34 -7.99 10.41
CA THR A 266 -4.68 -9.32 9.91
C THR A 266 -4.29 -9.49 8.45
N MET A 267 -4.29 -10.73 7.96
CA MET A 267 -4.06 -11.00 6.55
C MET A 267 -5.22 -10.49 5.70
N TRP A 268 -4.92 -9.76 4.62
CA TRP A 268 -5.92 -9.38 3.62
C TRP A 268 -6.29 -10.57 2.72
N VAL A 269 -7.15 -11.45 3.23
CA VAL A 269 -7.52 -12.74 2.62
C VAL A 269 -8.04 -12.57 1.19
N ASP A 270 -8.96 -11.62 0.97
CA ASP A 270 -9.59 -11.36 -0.35
C ASP A 270 -8.59 -10.96 -1.45
N ARG A 271 -7.39 -10.52 -1.06
CA ARG A 271 -6.29 -10.15 -1.95
C ARG A 271 -5.27 -11.26 -2.10
N HIS A 272 -4.71 -11.74 -0.99
CA HIS A 272 -3.55 -12.65 -0.99
C HIS A 272 -3.96 -14.11 -1.21
N ALA A 273 -5.12 -14.52 -0.70
CA ALA A 273 -5.61 -15.90 -0.77
C ALA A 273 -6.72 -16.11 -1.81
N ARG A 274 -6.97 -15.13 -2.70
CA ARG A 274 -8.05 -15.16 -3.70
C ARG A 274 -8.05 -16.40 -4.60
N TYR A 275 -6.86 -16.88 -4.96
CA TYR A 275 -6.65 -17.98 -5.90
C TYR A 275 -6.10 -19.25 -5.23
N GLY A 276 -5.97 -19.25 -3.89
CA GLY A 276 -5.51 -20.41 -3.14
C GLY A 276 -6.61 -21.50 -3.06
N PRO A 277 -6.25 -22.75 -2.71
CA PRO A 277 -7.23 -23.77 -2.34
C PRO A 277 -8.06 -23.19 -1.17
N GLY A 278 -9.32 -22.89 -1.44
CA GLY A 278 -10.08 -21.87 -0.72
C GLY A 278 -10.03 -21.98 0.81
N VAL A 279 -9.36 -21.03 1.46
CA VAL A 279 -9.60 -20.72 2.87
C VAL A 279 -10.94 -20.01 2.94
N ILE A 280 -11.99 -20.81 3.17
CA ILE A 280 -13.22 -20.47 3.88
C ILE A 280 -13.70 -19.04 3.62
N ARG A 281 -14.53 -18.85 2.57
CA ARG A 281 -15.58 -17.81 2.68
C ARG A 281 -16.35 -18.13 3.97
N PRO A 282 -16.65 -17.14 4.84
CA PRO A 282 -17.53 -17.40 5.97
C PRO A 282 -18.76 -18.14 5.44
N TRP A 283 -19.04 -19.29 6.05
CA TRP A 283 -20.11 -20.19 5.66
C TRP A 283 -21.36 -19.38 5.28
N ASN A 284 -21.78 -19.45 4.02
CA ASN A 284 -23.06 -18.90 3.61
C ASN A 284 -24.13 -19.84 4.18
N ASP A 285 -24.97 -19.35 5.09
CA ASP A 285 -26.10 -20.08 5.69
C ASP A 285 -27.13 -20.61 4.66
N SER A 286 -26.95 -20.31 3.37
CA SER A 286 -27.83 -20.70 2.27
C SER A 286 -27.64 -22.14 1.77
N VAL A 287 -26.83 -22.98 2.42
CA VAL A 287 -26.57 -24.37 1.97
C VAL A 287 -27.30 -25.43 2.83
N ILE A 288 -28.14 -25.01 3.77
CA ILE A 288 -29.05 -25.93 4.49
C ILE A 288 -30.50 -25.44 4.33
N GLN A 289 -31.10 -25.72 3.17
CA GLN A 289 -32.54 -25.90 3.02
C GLN A 289 -32.80 -27.06 2.06
#